data_AF-A0A1X0DUH7-F1
#
_entry.id   AF-A0A1X0DUH7-F1
#
_cell.length_a   1.000
_cell.length_b   1.000
_cell.length_c   1.000
_cell.angle_alpha   90.00
_cell.angle_beta   90.00
_cell.angle_gamma   90.00
#
_symmetry.space_group_name_H-M   'P 1'
#
loop_
_entity.id
_entity.type
_entity.pdbx_description
1 polymer ?
#
loop_
_entity_poly.entity_id
_entity_poly.type
_entity_poly.pdbx_seq_one_letter_code
_entity_poly.pdbx_strand_id
1 'polypeptide(L)'
;MTQRRHVMRKVLVSAAIAAGFCAGGAASASADPDDTEPDPFGTLSCGCQEAAPAGSPGLRDEIDRGIREGHSAWLPGLPPPGSTD
;
A
#
# COMPACT_ATOMS: atom_id res chain seq x y z
N MET A 1 -36.80 -28.29 28.69
CA MET A 1 -35.48 -28.76 28.21
C MET A 1 -35.04 -28.14 26.87
N THR A 2 -35.92 -27.52 26.08
CA THR A 2 -35.62 -26.91 24.76
C THR A 2 -34.89 -25.57 24.83
N GLN A 3 -35.20 -24.72 25.83
CA GLN A 3 -34.60 -23.39 25.99
C GLN A 3 -33.09 -23.43 26.29
N ARG A 4 -32.65 -24.35 27.17
CA ARG A 4 -31.21 -24.52 27.50
C ARG A 4 -30.39 -24.93 26.28
N ARG A 5 -30.94 -25.82 25.45
CA ARG A 5 -30.30 -26.24 24.19
C ARG A 5 -30.17 -25.08 23.20
N HIS A 6 -31.15 -24.18 23.19
CA HIS A 6 -31.16 -23.02 22.31
C HIS A 6 -30.09 -21.99 22.70
N VAL A 7 -29.97 -21.69 24.00
CA VAL A 7 -28.92 -20.80 24.54
C VAL A 7 -27.54 -21.39 24.29
N MET A 8 -27.35 -22.67 24.55
CA MET A 8 -26.06 -23.35 24.39
C MET A 8 -25.60 -23.36 22.93
N ARG A 9 -26.52 -23.59 21.97
CA ARG A 9 -26.21 -23.48 20.54
C ARG A 9 -25.78 -22.07 20.14
N LYS A 10 -26.47 -21.04 20.64
CA LYS A 10 -26.15 -19.65 20.30
C LYS A 10 -24.76 -19.25 20.80
N VAL A 11 -24.39 -19.67 22.01
CA VAL A 11 -23.06 -19.45 22.58
C VAL A 11 -21.96 -20.16 21.76
N LEU A 12 -22.21 -21.42 21.36
CA LEU A 12 -21.24 -22.18 20.56
C LEU A 12 -21.02 -21.55 19.18
N VAL A 13 -22.08 -21.10 18.51
CA VAL A 13 -21.96 -20.42 17.20
C VAL A 13 -21.19 -19.11 17.33
N SER A 14 -21.48 -18.28 18.33
CA SER A 14 -20.74 -17.03 18.54
C SER A 14 -19.26 -17.27 18.85
N ALA A 15 -18.95 -18.31 19.64
CA ALA A 15 -17.57 -18.65 19.97
C ALA A 15 -16.80 -19.14 18.74
N ALA A 16 -17.44 -19.96 17.88
CA ALA A 16 -16.83 -20.44 16.65
C ALA A 16 -16.54 -19.29 15.66
N ILE A 17 -17.46 -18.33 15.52
CA ILE A 17 -17.26 -17.16 14.66
C ILE A 17 -16.08 -16.32 15.18
N ALA A 18 -16.08 -15.99 16.48
CA ALA A 18 -14.99 -15.20 17.07
C ALA A 18 -13.62 -15.90 16.94
N ALA A 19 -13.57 -17.22 17.15
CA ALA A 19 -12.35 -18.00 16.97
C ALA A 19 -11.89 -18.03 15.50
N GLY A 20 -12.82 -18.15 14.55
CA GLY A 20 -12.52 -18.15 13.12
C GLY A 20 -11.95 -16.82 12.63
N PHE A 21 -12.49 -15.69 13.11
CA PHE A 21 -11.95 -14.35 12.80
C PHE A 21 -10.54 -14.14 13.34
N CYS A 22 -10.21 -14.70 14.51
CA CYS A 22 -8.84 -14.62 15.05
C CYS A 22 -7.85 -15.54 14.34
N ALA A 23 -8.31 -16.65 13.74
CA ALA A 23 -7.45 -17.60 13.05
C ALA A 23 -7.17 -17.20 11.59
N GLY A 24 -8.04 -16.43 10.96
CA GLY A 24 -7.87 -15.92 9.60
C GLY A 24 -7.37 -14.47 9.62
N GLY A 25 -6.07 -14.27 9.84
CA GLY A 25 -5.45 -13.00 9.43
C GLY A 25 -5.55 -12.87 7.91
N ALA A 26 -5.87 -11.67 7.40
CA ALA A 26 -5.62 -11.40 5.99
C ALA A 26 -4.12 -11.61 5.74
N ALA A 27 -3.76 -12.39 4.74
CA ALA A 27 -2.37 -12.46 4.29
C ALA A 27 -1.92 -11.02 4.00
N SER A 28 -0.75 -10.63 4.54
CA SER A 28 -0.17 -9.33 4.19
C SER A 28 -0.03 -9.28 2.68
N ALA A 29 -0.72 -8.34 2.03
CA ALA A 29 -0.41 -7.97 0.67
C ALA A 29 0.90 -7.17 0.71
N SER A 30 2.03 -7.89 0.79
CA SER A 30 3.36 -7.33 0.66
C SER A 30 3.67 -7.20 -0.83
N ALA A 31 4.06 -6.00 -1.27
CA ALA A 31 4.72 -5.81 -2.56
C ALA A 31 6.26 -5.88 -2.42
N ASP A 32 6.75 -6.10 -1.20
CA ASP A 32 8.17 -6.33 -0.96
C ASP A 32 8.46 -7.81 -1.26
N PRO A 33 9.37 -8.11 -2.19
CA PRO A 33 9.74 -9.48 -2.51
C PRO A 33 10.43 -10.09 -1.29
N ASP A 34 9.71 -10.92 -0.54
CA ASP A 34 10.29 -11.75 0.51
C ASP A 34 10.91 -12.99 -0.14
N ASP A 35 12.03 -13.50 0.36
CA ASP A 35 12.70 -14.71 -0.17
C ASP A 35 11.78 -15.95 -0.15
N THR A 36 10.68 -15.86 0.58
CA THR A 36 9.70 -16.93 0.78
C THR A 36 8.58 -16.94 -0.27
N GLU A 37 8.30 -15.82 -0.95
CA GLU A 37 7.23 -15.72 -1.94
C GLU A 37 7.71 -14.96 -3.19
N PRO A 38 8.07 -15.67 -4.28
CA PRO A 38 8.59 -15.03 -5.49
C PRO A 38 7.55 -14.09 -6.10
N ASP A 39 7.93 -12.82 -6.32
CA ASP A 39 7.07 -11.85 -7.00
C ASP A 39 6.70 -12.36 -8.40
N PRO A 40 5.40 -12.62 -8.69
CA PRO A 40 4.96 -13.09 -10.00
C PRO A 40 5.20 -12.07 -11.13
N PHE A 41 5.52 -10.82 -10.79
CA PHE A 41 5.87 -9.75 -11.73
C PHE A 41 7.35 -9.32 -11.66
N GLY A 42 8.19 -9.97 -10.85
CA GLY A 42 9.55 -9.52 -10.50
C GLY A 42 10.58 -9.54 -11.63
N THR A 43 10.16 -9.90 -12.84
CA THR A 43 11.01 -9.94 -14.04
C THR A 43 10.68 -8.85 -15.05
N LEU A 44 9.77 -7.92 -14.74
CA LEU A 44 9.50 -6.76 -15.59
C LEU A 44 10.67 -5.77 -15.51
N SER A 45 11.68 -5.99 -16.37
CA SER A 45 12.83 -5.11 -16.52
C SER A 45 12.67 -4.22 -17.76
N CYS A 46 12.89 -2.92 -17.60
CA CYS A 46 13.04 -1.97 -18.71
C CYS A 46 14.46 -2.16 -19.28
N GLY A 47 14.62 -2.40 -20.58
CA GLY A 47 15.93 -2.30 -21.25
C GLY A 47 16.45 -0.87 -21.39
N CYS A 48 15.92 0.03 -20.58
CA CYS A 48 16.14 1.47 -20.60
C CYS A 48 17.38 1.76 -19.78
N GLN A 49 18.16 2.77 -20.17
CA GLN A 49 19.25 3.22 -19.31
C GLN A 49 18.66 3.84 -18.06
N GLU A 50 18.70 3.11 -16.94
CA GLU A 50 18.24 3.61 -15.65
C GLU A 50 19.11 4.81 -15.25
N ALA A 51 18.52 6.00 -15.21
CA ALA A 51 19.23 7.22 -14.91
C ALA A 51 19.56 7.33 -13.41
N ALA A 52 18.70 6.75 -12.56
CA ALA A 52 18.89 6.73 -11.12
C ALA A 52 18.28 5.44 -10.52
N PRO A 53 19.12 4.46 -10.13
CA PRO A 53 18.62 3.21 -9.55
C PRO A 53 17.68 3.43 -8.37
N ALA A 54 16.74 2.51 -8.18
CA ALA A 54 15.80 2.54 -7.06
C ALA A 54 16.54 2.64 -5.71
N GLY A 55 16.10 3.56 -4.85
CA GLY A 55 16.71 3.81 -3.55
C GLY A 55 18.04 4.58 -3.57
N SER A 56 18.56 4.95 -4.76
CA SER A 56 19.79 5.74 -4.85
C SER A 56 19.60 7.19 -4.34
N PRO A 57 20.67 7.84 -3.85
CA PRO A 57 20.62 9.26 -3.52
C PRO A 57 20.24 10.13 -4.73
N GLY A 58 20.76 9.79 -5.91
CA GLY A 58 20.45 10.51 -7.15
C GLY A 58 18.97 10.47 -7.52
N LEU A 59 18.26 9.37 -7.21
CA LEU A 59 16.81 9.29 -7.40
C LEU A 59 16.08 10.27 -6.47
N ARG A 60 16.52 10.37 -5.22
CA ARG A 60 15.93 11.32 -4.25
C ARG A 60 16.16 12.77 -4.68
N ASP A 61 17.38 13.09 -5.10
CA ASP A 61 17.73 14.43 -5.58
C ASP A 61 16.90 14.84 -6.80
N GLU A 62 16.64 13.89 -7.71
CA GLU A 62 15.80 14.08 -8.89
C GLU A 62 14.33 14.31 -8.53
N ILE A 63 13.79 13.55 -7.58
CA ILE A 63 12.43 13.74 -7.05
C ILE A 63 12.31 15.12 -6.41
N ASP A 64 13.24 15.48 -5.53
CA ASP A 64 13.22 16.76 -4.83
C ASP A 64 13.33 17.93 -5.83
N ARG A 65 14.13 17.77 -6.88
CA ARG A 65 14.24 18.74 -7.96
C ARG A 65 12.92 18.89 -8.72
N GLY A 66 12.30 17.79 -9.14
CA GLY A 66 11.02 17.82 -9.85
C GLY A 66 9.89 18.47 -9.04
N ILE A 67 9.84 18.22 -7.72
CA ILE A 67 8.88 18.87 -6.82
C ILE A 67 9.09 20.38 -6.79
N ARG A 68 10.34 20.84 -6.61
CA ARG A 68 10.64 22.28 -6.61
C ARG A 68 10.29 22.94 -7.93
N GLU A 69 10.66 22.31 -9.04
CA GLU A 69 10.37 22.81 -10.38
C GLU A 69 8.86 22.90 -10.62
N GLY A 70 8.09 21.87 -10.25
CA GLY A 70 6.63 21.85 -10.35
C GLY A 70 5.95 22.94 -9.52
N HIS A 71 6.46 23.24 -8.32
CA HIS A 71 5.95 24.36 -7.50
C HIS A 71 6.23 25.73 -8.11
N SER A 72 7.35 25.87 -8.81
CA SER A 72 7.72 27.10 -9.51
C SER A 72 7.11 27.23 -10.91
N ALA A 73 6.62 26.12 -11.47
CA ALA A 73 6.06 26.07 -12.80
C ALA A 73 4.71 26.80 -12.81
N TRP A 74 4.62 27.85 -13.63
CA TRP A 74 3.33 28.48 -13.91
C TRP A 74 2.59 27.66 -14.97
N LEU A 75 1.35 27.28 -14.67
CA LEU A 75 0.48 26.55 -15.58
C LEU A 75 -0.60 27.49 -16.16
N PRO A 76 -0.88 27.43 -17.48
CA PRO A 76 -1.97 28.21 -18.07
C PRO A 76 -3.30 27.92 -17.38
N GLY A 77 -3.97 28.96 -16.89
CA GLY A 77 -5.26 28.85 -16.18
C GLY A 77 -5.16 28.76 -14.65
N LEU A 78 -3.96 28.78 -14.06
CA LEU A 78 -3.75 28.93 -12.62
C LEU A 78 -3.07 30.27 -12.31
N PRO A 79 -3.32 30.87 -11.13
CA PRO A 79 -2.62 32.08 -10.70
C PRO A 79 -1.11 31.83 -10.58
N PRO A 80 -0.26 32.84 -10.82
CA PRO A 80 1.18 32.71 -10.67
C PRO A 80 1.55 32.24 -9.25
N PRO A 81 2.47 31.27 -9.12
CA PRO A 81 2.97 30.87 -7.81
C PRO A 81 3.58 32.08 -7.09
N GLY A 82 3.06 32.41 -5.91
CA GLY A 82 3.46 33.58 -5.12
C GLY A 82 2.54 34.80 -5.19
N SER A 83 1.41 34.73 -5.91
CA SER A 83 0.34 35.74 -5.82
C SER A 83 -0.62 35.40 -4.68
N THR A 84 -0.21 35.70 -3.44
CA THR A 84 -1.15 35.79 -2.32
C THR A 84 -1.84 37.16 -2.39
N ASP A 85 -3.13 37.16 -2.73
CA ASP A 85 -4.06 38.19 -2.23
C ASP A 85 -4.43 37.87 -0.77
#